data_AF-A0A6I3T502-F1
#
_entry.id   AF-A0A6I3T502-F1
#
_cell.length_a   1.000
_cell.length_b   1.000
_cell.length_c   1.000
_cell.angle_alpha   90.00
_cell.angle_beta   90.00
_cell.angle_gamma   90.00
#
_symmetry.space_group_name_H-M   'P 1'
#
loop_
_entity.id
_entity.type
_entity.pdbx_description
1 polymer ?
#
loop_
_entity_poly.entity_id
_entity_poly.type
_entity_poly.pdbx_seq_one_letter_code
_entity_poly.pdbx_strand_id
1 'polypeptide(L)'
;PAAAAVTALAPAPAPQDEAGNLRRLAALWQVTPGHGEPCATAARQNLRCLQGKATVGELRRLDRPAMLTLDQEAGTPVYALLMALDGRHATIELGGKRETVTLAELERRHDGSFTTFWRAPRAWRDEVRAGTRGPDVDWLARRLAEQRGEPPPQDSVALEGSVLRWLREFQAAQQLKADGVAGPKTFIRLNQLSGVREPRLGAPVNVATAGGK
;
A
#
# COMPACT_ATOMS: atom_id res chain seq x y z
N PRO A 1 -26.59 42.98 -25.29
CA PRO A 1 -26.43 41.59 -24.80
C PRO A 1 -25.09 41.42 -24.06
N ALA A 2 -25.13 41.46 -22.72
CA ALA A 2 -23.95 41.25 -21.87
C ALA A 2 -23.76 39.75 -21.63
N ALA A 3 -22.61 39.22 -22.02
CA ALA A 3 -22.22 37.85 -21.76
C ALA A 3 -21.85 37.70 -20.28
N ALA A 4 -22.61 36.89 -19.55
CA ALA A 4 -22.30 36.52 -18.18
C ALA A 4 -21.07 35.60 -18.16
N ALA A 5 -20.01 36.04 -17.49
CA ALA A 5 -18.84 35.21 -17.24
C ALA A 5 -19.23 34.09 -16.27
N VAL A 6 -19.03 32.84 -16.69
CA VAL A 6 -19.21 31.67 -15.84
C VAL A 6 -17.99 31.60 -14.92
N THR A 7 -18.13 32.05 -13.68
CA THR A 7 -17.09 31.90 -12.67
C THR A 7 -16.90 30.41 -12.41
N ALA A 8 -15.80 29.84 -12.90
CA ALA A 8 -15.41 28.48 -12.58
C ALA A 8 -15.25 28.37 -11.05
N LEU A 9 -16.15 27.61 -10.42
CA LEU A 9 -16.08 27.31 -8.99
C LEU A 9 -14.74 26.62 -8.73
N ALA A 10 -13.88 27.25 -7.91
CA ALA A 10 -12.64 26.63 -7.50
C ALA A 10 -12.94 25.24 -6.89
N PRO A 11 -12.14 24.20 -7.20
CA PRO A 11 -12.37 22.88 -6.63
C PRO A 11 -12.34 22.98 -5.11
N ALA A 12 -13.32 22.35 -4.44
CA ALA A 12 -13.36 22.29 -2.99
C ALA A 12 -12.01 21.78 -2.44
N PRO A 13 -11.54 22.31 -1.30
CA PRO A 13 -10.31 21.84 -0.69
C PRO A 13 -10.40 20.33 -0.47
N ALA A 14 -9.30 19.63 -0.78
CA ALA A 14 -9.23 18.19 -0.56
C ALA A 14 -9.53 17.90 0.93
N PRO A 15 -10.40 16.92 1.25
CA PRO A 15 -10.61 16.54 2.63
C PRO A 15 -9.26 16.10 3.22
N GLN A 16 -8.86 16.76 4.30
CA GLN A 16 -7.57 16.58 4.94
C GLN A 16 -7.64 15.62 6.14
N ASP A 17 -8.83 15.10 6.44
CA ASP A 17 -9.02 14.07 7.44
C ASP A 17 -8.53 12.71 6.96
N GLU A 18 -8.38 11.78 7.89
CA GLU A 18 -7.89 10.43 7.62
C GLU A 18 -8.76 9.72 6.57
N ALA A 19 -10.09 9.78 6.75
CA ALA A 19 -11.04 9.10 5.88
C ALA A 19 -11.01 9.63 4.44
N GLY A 20 -10.89 10.94 4.25
CA GLY A 20 -10.75 11.57 2.94
C GLY A 20 -9.48 11.15 2.20
N ASN A 21 -8.35 11.13 2.92
CA ASN A 21 -7.07 10.67 2.38
C ASN A 21 -7.09 9.18 2.04
N LEU A 22 -7.68 8.33 2.87
CA LEU A 22 -7.83 6.89 2.56
C LEU A 22 -8.70 6.65 1.33
N ARG A 23 -9.79 7.41 1.12
CA ARG A 23 -10.60 7.32 -0.11
C ARG A 23 -9.81 7.74 -1.34
N ARG A 24 -9.02 8.82 -1.24
CA ARG A 24 -8.11 9.24 -2.33
C ARG A 24 -7.06 8.18 -2.63
N LEU A 25 -6.47 7.59 -1.58
CA LEU A 25 -5.51 6.52 -1.72
C LEU A 25 -6.14 5.30 -2.41
N ALA A 26 -7.34 4.87 -1.99
CA ALA A 26 -8.08 3.77 -2.61
C ALA A 26 -8.43 4.01 -4.08
N ALA A 27 -8.66 5.27 -4.49
CA ALA A 27 -8.92 5.60 -5.88
C ALA A 27 -7.74 5.25 -6.81
N LEU A 28 -6.50 5.29 -6.31
CA LEU A 28 -5.33 4.81 -7.07
C LEU A 28 -5.41 3.32 -7.39
N TRP A 29 -6.12 2.56 -6.55
CA TRP A 29 -6.39 1.13 -6.72
C TRP A 29 -7.64 0.85 -7.54
N GLN A 30 -8.25 1.89 -8.12
CA GLN A 30 -9.52 1.83 -8.85
C GLN A 30 -10.66 1.27 -8.00
N VAL A 31 -10.62 1.56 -6.70
CA VAL A 31 -11.62 1.14 -5.72
C VAL A 31 -12.23 2.40 -5.12
N THR A 32 -13.56 2.44 -5.09
CA THR A 32 -14.31 3.47 -4.38
C THR A 32 -14.86 2.85 -3.11
N PRO A 33 -14.30 3.18 -1.92
CA PRO A 33 -14.84 2.72 -0.65
C PRO A 33 -16.27 3.25 -0.48
N GLY A 34 -17.16 2.41 0.08
CA GLY A 34 -18.55 2.79 0.35
C GLY A 34 -18.69 3.77 1.52
N HIS A 35 -19.93 4.00 1.95
CA HIS A 35 -20.19 4.75 3.17
C HIS A 35 -19.67 4.00 4.41
N GLY A 36 -18.99 4.72 5.29
CA GLY A 36 -18.36 4.18 6.50
C GLY A 36 -16.84 4.32 6.49
N GLU A 37 -16.20 3.46 7.30
CA GLU A 37 -14.75 3.40 7.45
C GLU A 37 -14.11 2.87 6.13
N PRO A 38 -13.18 3.62 5.50
CA PRO A 38 -12.62 3.26 4.20
C PRO A 38 -11.93 1.89 4.13
N CYS A 39 -11.16 1.48 5.15
CA CYS A 39 -10.48 0.18 5.17
C CYS A 39 -11.48 -0.99 5.20
N ALA A 40 -12.51 -0.91 6.03
CA ALA A 40 -13.55 -1.92 6.17
C ALA A 40 -14.41 -2.04 4.90
N THR A 41 -14.75 -0.90 4.28
CA THR A 41 -15.56 -0.90 3.06
C THR A 41 -14.76 -1.31 1.82
N ALA A 42 -13.47 -0.96 1.75
CA ALA A 42 -12.55 -1.43 0.71
C ALA A 42 -12.27 -2.94 0.82
N ALA A 43 -12.24 -3.50 2.03
CA ALA A 43 -12.04 -4.93 2.26
C ALA A 43 -13.10 -5.79 1.57
N ARG A 44 -14.33 -5.30 1.42
CA ARG A 44 -15.43 -5.98 0.67
C ARG A 44 -15.12 -6.14 -0.82
N GLN A 45 -14.18 -5.35 -1.34
CA GLN A 45 -13.67 -5.41 -2.72
C GLN A 45 -12.30 -6.10 -2.80
N ASN A 46 -11.92 -6.84 -1.74
CA ASN A 46 -10.62 -7.50 -1.59
C ASN A 46 -9.41 -6.54 -1.56
N LEU A 47 -9.65 -5.28 -1.23
CA LEU A 47 -8.60 -4.29 -1.01
C LEU A 47 -8.44 -4.07 0.50
N ARG A 48 -7.38 -4.62 1.07
CA ARG A 48 -7.14 -4.58 2.52
C ARG A 48 -6.19 -3.46 2.87
N CYS A 49 -6.38 -2.85 4.04
CA CYS A 49 -5.39 -1.96 4.62
C CYS A 49 -4.28 -2.76 5.30
N LEU A 50 -3.05 -2.27 5.18
CA LEU A 50 -1.94 -2.57 6.07
C LEU A 50 -1.62 -1.27 6.81
N GLN A 51 -1.74 -1.30 8.14
CA GLN A 51 -1.48 -0.17 9.02
C GLN A 51 -0.37 -0.54 10.01
N GLY A 52 0.40 0.44 10.43
CA GLY A 52 1.42 0.25 11.47
C GLY A 52 2.53 1.27 11.39
N LYS A 53 3.71 0.89 11.86
CA LYS A 53 4.93 1.69 11.78
C LYS A 53 5.86 1.15 10.70
N ALA A 54 6.46 2.04 9.91
CA ALA A 54 7.47 1.73 8.92
C ALA A 54 8.40 2.93 8.70
N THR A 55 9.68 2.66 8.56
CA THR A 55 10.67 3.61 8.05
C THR A 55 10.42 3.91 6.56
N VAL A 56 10.95 5.03 6.05
CA VAL A 56 10.90 5.33 4.61
C VAL A 56 11.54 4.23 3.76
N GLY A 57 12.60 3.58 4.28
CA GLY A 57 13.21 2.41 3.65
C GLY A 57 12.30 1.19 3.57
N GLU A 58 11.47 0.94 4.59
CA GLU A 58 10.45 -0.11 4.57
C GLU A 58 9.30 0.22 3.61
N LEU A 59 8.85 1.47 3.59
CA LEU A 59 7.84 1.94 2.63
C LEU A 59 8.31 1.74 1.18
N ARG A 60 9.60 2.00 0.90
CA ARG A 60 10.20 1.70 -0.41
C ARG A 60 10.09 0.22 -0.77
N ARG A 61 10.32 -0.69 0.19
CA ARG A 61 10.19 -2.15 -0.05
C ARG A 61 8.75 -2.59 -0.24
N LEU A 62 7.80 -1.93 0.43
CA LEU A 62 6.37 -2.15 0.19
C LEU A 62 5.94 -1.72 -1.21
N ASP A 63 6.67 -0.78 -1.84
CA ASP A 63 6.47 -0.33 -3.23
C ASP A 63 4.99 -0.06 -3.54
N ARG A 64 4.34 0.70 -2.66
CA ARG A 64 2.92 1.03 -2.75
C ARG A 64 2.67 2.46 -2.30
N PRO A 65 1.72 3.17 -2.93
CA PRO A 65 1.23 4.42 -2.39
C PRO A 65 0.71 4.22 -0.96
N ALA A 66 1.05 5.14 -0.06
CA ALA A 66 0.69 5.05 1.35
C ALA A 66 0.27 6.41 1.88
N MET A 67 -0.68 6.42 2.80
CA MET A 67 -0.95 7.57 3.65
C MET A 67 0.03 7.57 4.82
N LEU A 68 0.72 8.68 5.03
CA LEU A 68 1.67 8.90 6.11
C LEU A 68 1.07 9.90 7.09
N THR A 69 1.36 9.72 8.38
CA THR A 69 1.08 10.74 9.39
C THR A 69 2.34 11.58 9.61
N LEU A 70 2.21 12.89 9.42
CA LEU A 70 3.33 13.82 9.61
C LEU A 70 3.31 14.36 11.04
N ASP A 71 4.50 14.45 11.64
CA ASP A 71 4.75 15.11 12.90
C ASP A 71 4.46 16.61 12.79
N GLN A 72 3.67 17.11 13.73
CA GLN A 72 3.40 18.53 13.93
C GLN A 72 3.44 18.83 15.43
N GLU A 73 4.01 19.97 15.80
CA GLU A 73 4.10 20.44 17.18
C GLU A 73 2.72 20.80 17.79
N ALA A 74 1.68 20.98 16.96
CA ALA A 74 0.40 21.60 17.35
C ALA A 74 -0.79 20.63 17.54
N GLY A 75 -0.55 19.33 17.71
CA GLY A 75 -1.54 18.38 18.27
C GLY A 75 -2.60 17.79 17.33
N THR A 76 -2.80 18.30 16.10
CA THR A 76 -3.67 17.65 15.08
C THR A 76 -2.82 16.87 14.08
N PRO A 77 -3.11 15.57 13.83
CA PRO A 77 -2.36 14.79 12.85
C PRO A 77 -2.57 15.34 11.44
N VAL A 78 -1.47 15.52 10.71
CA VAL A 78 -1.49 15.92 9.30
C VAL A 78 -1.22 14.68 8.45
N TYR A 79 -2.08 14.42 7.48
CA TYR A 79 -1.95 13.27 6.58
C TYR A 79 -1.41 13.69 5.22
N ALA A 80 -0.44 12.95 4.71
CA ALA A 80 0.09 13.11 3.36
C ALA A 80 0.04 11.78 2.61
N LEU A 81 -0.24 11.80 1.30
CA LEU A 81 -0.16 10.60 0.47
C LEU A 81 1.22 10.51 -0.18
N LEU A 82 1.99 9.47 0.13
CA LEU A 82 3.20 9.11 -0.60
C LEU A 82 2.81 8.48 -1.93
N MET A 83 3.23 9.10 -3.03
CA MET A 83 2.83 8.72 -4.40
C MET A 83 3.99 8.15 -5.21
N ALA A 84 5.21 8.61 -4.92
CA ALA A 84 6.43 8.19 -5.60
C ALA A 84 7.62 8.29 -4.64
N LEU A 85 8.61 7.44 -4.84
CA LEU A 85 9.78 7.37 -3.95
C LEU A 85 10.97 6.80 -4.72
N ASP A 86 12.05 7.58 -4.85
CA ASP A 86 13.33 7.11 -5.36
C ASP A 86 14.40 7.11 -4.26
N GLY A 87 15.69 7.03 -4.63
CA GLY A 87 16.81 7.02 -3.69
C GLY A 87 17.12 8.36 -3.02
N ARG A 88 16.51 9.48 -3.43
CA ARG A 88 16.80 10.84 -2.93
C ARG A 88 15.55 11.70 -2.67
N HIS A 89 14.44 11.42 -3.34
CA HIS A 89 13.22 12.22 -3.28
C HIS A 89 11.97 11.37 -3.13
N ALA A 90 10.95 12.00 -2.56
CA ALA A 90 9.59 11.50 -2.49
C ALA A 90 8.64 12.51 -3.12
N THR A 91 7.63 12.04 -3.85
CA THR A 91 6.47 12.87 -4.21
C THR A 91 5.36 12.58 -3.22
N ILE A 92 4.96 13.60 -2.46
CA ILE A 92 3.85 13.54 -1.54
C ILE A 92 2.68 14.40 -2.04
N GLU A 93 1.45 14.03 -1.69
CA GLU A 93 0.28 14.85 -1.87
C GLU A 93 -0.21 15.34 -0.50
N LEU A 94 -0.26 16.65 -0.30
CA LEU A 94 -0.71 17.30 0.92
C LEU A 94 -1.79 18.33 0.56
N GLY A 95 -2.97 18.21 1.16
CA GLY A 95 -4.10 19.11 0.86
C GLY A 95 -4.49 19.13 -0.64
N GLY A 96 -4.26 18.03 -1.36
CA GLY A 96 -4.52 17.91 -2.79
C GLY A 96 -3.46 18.52 -3.71
N LYS A 97 -2.37 19.07 -3.16
CA LYS A 97 -1.22 19.55 -3.94
C LYS A 97 -0.10 18.53 -3.87
N ARG A 98 0.54 18.26 -5.01
CA ARG A 98 1.71 17.38 -5.09
C ARG A 98 2.98 18.20 -4.91
N GLU A 99 3.83 17.73 -4.02
CA GLU A 99 5.12 18.34 -3.72
C GLU A 99 6.21 17.28 -3.78
N THR A 100 7.39 17.67 -4.24
CA THR A 100 8.58 16.81 -4.20
C THR A 100 9.46 17.26 -3.04
N VAL A 101 9.73 16.34 -2.12
CA VAL A 101 10.54 16.57 -0.93
C VAL A 101 11.75 15.64 -0.93
N THR A 102 12.82 16.02 -0.23
CA THR A 102 13.97 15.11 -0.03
C THR A 102 13.57 13.98 0.93
N LEU A 103 14.24 12.83 0.83
CA LEU A 103 14.03 11.74 1.79
C LEU A 103 14.32 12.18 3.22
N ALA A 104 15.39 12.95 3.43
CA ALA A 104 15.75 13.46 4.75
C ALA A 104 14.63 14.34 5.32
N GLU A 105 13.98 15.16 4.49
CA GLU A 105 12.84 15.96 4.95
C GLU A 105 11.65 15.08 5.33
N LEU A 106 11.34 14.08 4.51
CA LEU A 106 10.25 13.16 4.78
C LEU A 106 10.50 12.37 6.07
N GLU A 107 11.71 11.86 6.26
CA GLU A 107 12.12 11.11 7.46
C GLU A 107 12.04 11.97 8.73
N ARG A 108 12.40 13.27 8.65
CA ARG A 108 12.29 14.19 9.80
C ARG A 108 10.85 14.53 10.17
N ARG A 109 9.94 14.52 9.19
CA ARG A 109 8.53 14.89 9.38
C ARG A 109 7.61 13.70 9.56
N HIS A 110 8.06 12.48 9.33
CA HIS A 110 7.20 11.29 9.40
C HIS A 110 7.29 10.66 10.79
N ASP A 111 6.15 10.51 11.46
CA ASP A 111 6.08 9.91 12.80
C ASP A 111 6.28 8.37 12.79
N GLY A 112 6.53 7.80 11.60
CA GLY A 112 6.62 6.37 11.32
C GLY A 112 5.27 5.70 11.02
N SER A 113 4.12 6.31 11.32
CA SER A 113 2.79 5.75 11.07
C SER A 113 2.45 5.78 9.59
N PHE A 114 1.91 4.68 9.09
CA PHE A 114 1.42 4.61 7.71
C PHE A 114 0.18 3.74 7.60
N THR A 115 -0.59 4.01 6.54
CA THR A 115 -1.61 3.11 6.02
C THR A 115 -1.40 2.94 4.52
N THR A 116 -1.31 1.71 4.03
CA THR A 116 -1.34 1.39 2.59
C THR A 116 -2.46 0.41 2.30
N PHE A 117 -2.94 0.38 1.06
CA PHE A 117 -3.77 -0.71 0.58
C PHE A 117 -2.94 -1.81 -0.07
N TRP A 118 -3.51 -3.00 -0.23
CA TRP A 118 -2.99 -4.10 -1.03
C TRP A 118 -4.12 -5.05 -1.46
N ARG A 119 -3.96 -5.76 -2.59
CA ARG A 119 -4.97 -6.72 -3.05
C ARG A 119 -4.79 -8.06 -2.36
N ALA A 120 -5.76 -8.41 -1.53
CA ALA A 120 -5.82 -9.72 -0.90
C ALA A 120 -6.49 -10.75 -1.83
N PRO A 121 -6.08 -12.03 -1.77
CA PRO A 121 -6.88 -13.11 -2.34
C PRO A 121 -8.28 -13.14 -1.73
N ARG A 122 -9.29 -13.53 -2.52
CA ARG A 122 -10.71 -13.52 -2.09
C ARG A 122 -10.98 -14.28 -0.78
N ALA A 123 -10.24 -15.35 -0.53
CA ALA A 123 -10.41 -16.21 0.64
C ALA A 123 -9.45 -15.89 1.81
N TRP A 124 -8.77 -14.74 1.78
CA TRP A 124 -7.75 -14.40 2.76
C TRP A 124 -8.35 -14.07 4.14
N ARG A 125 -7.75 -14.67 5.19
CA ARG A 125 -8.25 -14.71 6.58
C ARG A 125 -7.38 -13.95 7.60
N ASP A 126 -6.75 -12.86 7.20
CA ASP A 126 -5.76 -12.10 7.98
C ASP A 126 -4.37 -12.73 8.05
N GLU A 127 -4.25 -13.99 8.46
CA GLU A 127 -2.98 -14.70 8.46
C GLU A 127 -3.15 -16.18 8.14
N VAL A 128 -2.16 -16.75 7.46
CA VAL A 128 -2.05 -18.19 7.24
C VAL A 128 -0.94 -18.75 8.11
N ARG A 129 -1.28 -19.70 8.98
CA ARG A 129 -0.37 -20.30 9.97
C ARG A 129 -0.17 -21.79 9.70
N ALA A 130 0.86 -22.37 10.29
CA ALA A 130 1.13 -23.80 10.16
C ALA A 130 -0.13 -24.65 10.45
N GLY A 131 -0.37 -25.68 9.65
CA GLY A 131 -1.55 -26.55 9.74
C GLY A 131 -2.85 -25.99 9.15
N THR A 132 -2.87 -24.71 8.76
CA THR A 132 -4.03 -24.09 8.11
C THR A 132 -4.23 -24.69 6.70
N ARG A 133 -5.50 -24.89 6.31
CA ARG A 133 -5.93 -25.32 4.97
C ARG A 133 -6.92 -24.33 4.36
N GLY A 134 -7.03 -24.34 3.03
CA GLY A 134 -8.07 -23.63 2.28
C GLY A 134 -7.51 -22.81 1.11
N PRO A 135 -8.38 -22.05 0.41
CA PRO A 135 -8.01 -21.46 -0.87
C PRO A 135 -6.90 -20.40 -0.82
N ASP A 136 -6.72 -19.73 0.32
CA ASP A 136 -5.60 -18.81 0.56
C ASP A 136 -4.26 -19.54 0.81
N VAL A 137 -4.29 -20.74 1.40
CA VAL A 137 -3.13 -21.64 1.52
C VAL A 137 -2.76 -22.20 0.15
N ASP A 138 -3.75 -22.63 -0.65
CA ASP A 138 -3.51 -23.13 -1.99
C ASP A 138 -2.92 -22.03 -2.89
N TRP A 139 -3.47 -20.81 -2.80
CA TRP A 139 -2.89 -19.65 -3.46
C TRP A 139 -1.44 -19.42 -3.03
N LEU A 140 -1.17 -19.43 -1.72
CA LEU A 140 0.17 -19.24 -1.17
C LEU A 140 1.14 -20.31 -1.66
N ALA A 141 0.75 -21.57 -1.62
CA ALA A 141 1.56 -22.71 -2.01
C ALA A 141 1.92 -22.67 -3.50
N ARG A 142 0.95 -22.34 -4.38
CA ARG A 142 1.21 -22.15 -5.82
C ARG A 142 2.18 -21.00 -6.08
N ARG A 143 2.00 -19.85 -5.42
CA ARG A 143 2.93 -18.71 -5.57
C ARG A 143 4.33 -19.05 -5.09
N LEU A 144 4.47 -19.78 -3.99
CA LEU A 144 5.78 -20.22 -3.49
C LEU A 144 6.44 -21.20 -4.47
N ALA A 145 5.70 -22.14 -5.05
CA ALA A 145 6.21 -23.06 -6.05
C ALA A 145 6.66 -22.34 -7.33
N GLU A 146 5.86 -21.38 -7.83
CA GLU A 146 6.21 -20.52 -8.97
C GLU A 146 7.54 -19.78 -8.76
N GLN A 147 7.76 -19.21 -7.57
CA GLN A 147 9.03 -18.51 -7.24
C GLN A 147 10.25 -19.43 -7.23
N ARG A 148 10.03 -20.74 -7.09
CA ARG A 148 11.10 -21.75 -7.06
C ARG A 148 11.29 -22.45 -8.41
N GLY A 149 10.41 -22.23 -9.38
CA GLY A 149 10.36 -23.02 -10.60
C GLY A 149 9.93 -24.48 -10.37
N GLU A 150 9.20 -24.74 -9.28
CA GLU A 150 8.70 -26.07 -8.92
C GLU A 150 7.26 -26.26 -9.45
N PRO A 151 6.83 -27.49 -9.73
CA PRO A 151 5.43 -27.76 -10.04
C PRO A 151 4.49 -27.31 -8.90
N PRO A 152 3.32 -26.75 -9.21
CA PRO A 152 2.37 -26.36 -8.18
C PRO A 152 1.93 -27.61 -7.38
N PRO A 153 1.81 -27.50 -6.04
CA PRO A 153 1.25 -28.57 -5.22
C PRO A 153 -0.20 -28.87 -5.62
N GLN A 154 -0.69 -30.05 -5.19
CA GLN A 154 -2.12 -30.35 -5.27
C GLN A 154 -2.94 -29.33 -4.46
N ASP A 155 -4.22 -29.20 -4.80
CA ASP A 155 -5.15 -28.35 -4.05
C ASP A 155 -5.46 -28.95 -2.67
N SER A 156 -5.97 -28.10 -1.76
CA SER A 156 -6.27 -28.46 -0.36
C SER A 156 -5.06 -28.86 0.48
N VAL A 157 -3.88 -28.33 0.15
CA VAL A 157 -2.68 -28.54 0.96
C VAL A 157 -2.77 -27.79 2.28
N ALA A 158 -2.24 -28.39 3.34
CA ALA A 158 -1.98 -27.66 4.57
C ALA A 158 -0.68 -26.86 4.43
N LEU A 159 -0.58 -25.75 5.15
CA LEU A 159 0.68 -25.04 5.34
C LEU A 159 1.59 -25.85 6.28
N GLU A 160 2.18 -26.93 5.75
CA GLU A 160 3.01 -27.88 6.47
C GLU A 160 4.12 -28.42 5.55
N GLY A 161 5.02 -29.23 6.13
CA GLY A 161 6.07 -29.92 5.38
C GLY A 161 6.86 -29.00 4.45
N SER A 162 6.91 -29.35 3.17
CA SER A 162 7.63 -28.58 2.14
C SER A 162 7.08 -27.16 1.97
N VAL A 163 5.76 -26.96 2.01
CA VAL A 163 5.16 -25.63 1.80
C VAL A 163 5.51 -24.67 2.93
N LEU A 164 5.45 -25.13 4.18
CA LEU A 164 5.86 -24.33 5.34
C LEU A 164 7.35 -23.99 5.28
N ARG A 165 8.19 -24.93 4.86
CA ARG A 165 9.63 -24.69 4.65
C ARG A 165 9.86 -23.65 3.56
N TRP A 166 9.21 -23.77 2.40
CA TRP A 166 9.30 -22.79 1.32
C TRP A 166 8.85 -21.40 1.76
N LEU A 167 7.81 -21.29 2.58
CA LEU A 167 7.36 -20.02 3.14
C LEU A 167 8.46 -19.37 3.98
N ARG A 168 9.11 -20.12 4.88
CA ARG A 168 10.19 -19.58 5.73
C ARG A 168 11.41 -19.17 4.91
N GLU A 169 11.82 -19.99 3.94
CA GLU A 169 12.90 -19.68 3.00
C GLU A 169 12.60 -18.41 2.20
N PHE A 170 11.36 -18.29 1.70
CA PHE A 170 10.89 -17.07 1.03
C PHE A 170 10.95 -15.86 1.95
N GLN A 171 10.39 -15.95 3.15
CA GLN A 171 10.40 -14.84 4.11
C GLN A 171 11.83 -14.37 4.41
N ALA A 172 12.76 -15.30 4.67
CA ALA A 172 14.16 -14.97 4.90
C ALA A 172 14.80 -14.28 3.69
N ALA A 173 14.61 -14.84 2.48
CA ALA A 173 15.15 -14.27 1.25
C ALA A 173 14.58 -12.87 0.94
N GLN A 174 13.35 -12.59 1.38
CA GLN A 174 12.69 -11.30 1.19
C GLN A 174 12.84 -10.33 2.38
N GLN A 175 13.73 -10.62 3.33
CA GLN A 175 13.95 -9.81 4.54
C GLN A 175 12.65 -9.57 5.36
N LEU A 176 11.77 -10.56 5.35
CA LEU A 176 10.59 -10.63 6.20
C LEU A 176 10.92 -11.48 7.43
N LYS A 177 10.06 -11.41 8.45
CA LYS A 177 10.16 -12.30 9.60
C LYS A 177 9.89 -13.75 9.14
N ALA A 178 10.89 -14.62 9.24
CA ALA A 178 10.83 -16.01 8.79
C ALA A 178 10.16 -16.95 9.82
N ASP A 179 9.02 -16.56 10.36
CA ASP A 179 8.30 -17.33 11.38
C ASP A 179 7.35 -18.40 10.79
N GLY A 180 7.19 -18.44 9.47
CA GLY A 180 6.25 -19.34 8.80
C GLY A 180 4.78 -18.91 8.98
N VAL A 181 4.54 -17.64 9.35
CA VAL A 181 3.21 -17.03 9.36
C VAL A 181 3.09 -16.09 8.17
N ALA A 182 2.20 -16.40 7.24
CA ALA A 182 1.95 -15.56 6.08
C ALA A 182 0.88 -14.50 6.40
N GLY A 183 1.33 -13.33 6.85
CA GLY A 183 0.51 -12.14 7.00
C GLY A 183 0.60 -11.18 5.81
N PRO A 184 0.03 -9.96 5.90
CA PRO A 184 -0.06 -9.00 4.79
C PRO A 184 1.27 -8.73 4.07
N LYS A 185 2.37 -8.52 4.81
CA LYS A 185 3.69 -8.24 4.21
C LYS A 185 4.18 -9.39 3.32
N THR A 186 3.91 -10.65 3.70
CA THR A 186 4.23 -11.83 2.89
C THR A 186 3.42 -11.84 1.59
N PHE A 187 2.10 -11.65 1.67
CA PHE A 187 1.23 -11.62 0.49
C PHE A 187 1.54 -10.45 -0.44
N ILE A 188 1.82 -9.26 0.12
CA ILE A 188 2.27 -8.09 -0.63
C ILE A 188 3.52 -8.44 -1.45
N ARG A 189 4.50 -9.09 -0.82
CA ARG A 189 5.75 -9.43 -1.51
C ARG A 189 5.54 -10.48 -2.60
N LEU A 190 4.70 -11.48 -2.36
CA LEU A 190 4.32 -12.45 -3.38
C LEU A 190 3.60 -11.78 -4.56
N ASN A 191 2.68 -10.85 -4.31
CA ASN A 191 2.00 -10.09 -5.36
C ASN A 191 3.00 -9.32 -6.24
N GLN A 192 3.96 -8.63 -5.62
CA GLN A 192 5.00 -7.87 -6.32
C GLN A 192 5.82 -8.74 -7.27
N LEU A 193 6.23 -9.93 -6.81
CA LEU A 193 7.08 -10.87 -7.55
C LEU A 193 6.30 -11.68 -8.60
N SER A 194 4.98 -11.80 -8.42
CA SER A 194 4.09 -12.53 -9.34
C SER A 194 3.45 -11.62 -10.40
N GLY A 195 3.86 -10.35 -10.48
CA GLY A 195 3.36 -9.41 -11.49
C GLY A 195 1.89 -8.99 -11.32
N VAL A 196 1.34 -9.10 -10.10
CA VAL A 196 -0.03 -8.61 -9.83
C VAL A 196 -0.07 -7.11 -10.12
N ARG A 197 -1.02 -6.69 -10.95
CA ARG A 197 -1.19 -5.27 -11.32
C ARG A 197 -1.75 -4.49 -10.15
N GLU A 198 -0.86 -3.77 -9.49
CA GLU A 198 -1.14 -2.92 -8.34
C GLU A 198 -0.43 -1.57 -8.52
N PRO A 199 -0.96 -0.48 -7.97
CA PRO A 199 -0.24 0.79 -7.92
C PRO A 199 1.10 0.61 -7.19
N ARG A 200 2.16 1.17 -7.77
CA ARG A 200 3.51 1.13 -7.25
C ARG A 200 4.04 2.53 -7.02
N LEU A 201 5.03 2.66 -6.16
CA LEU A 201 5.73 3.94 -6.02
C LEU A 201 6.55 4.14 -7.29
N GLY A 202 6.13 5.10 -8.11
CA GLY A 202 6.88 5.45 -9.31
C GLY A 202 8.16 6.22 -8.99
N ALA A 203 8.89 6.58 -10.04
CA ALA A 203 9.89 7.64 -9.94
C ALA A 203 9.18 8.98 -9.63
N PRO A 204 9.71 9.82 -8.73
CA PRO A 204 9.19 11.16 -8.49
C PRO A 204 9.09 11.94 -9.79
N VAL A 205 7.89 12.41 -10.11
CA VAL A 205 7.69 13.31 -11.25
C VAL A 205 7.95 14.72 -10.72
N ASN A 206 8.98 15.39 -11.25
CA ASN A 206 9.16 16.82 -11.01
C ASN A 206 7.95 17.55 -11.59
N VAL A 207 6.99 17.88 -10.73
CA VAL A 207 5.96 18.85 -11.07
C VAL A 207 6.65 20.20 -11.00
N ALA A 208 7.24 20.62 -12.13
CA ALA A 208 7.69 21.98 -12.30
C ALA A 208 6.51 22.89 -11.96
N THR A 209 6.67 23.71 -10.93
CA THR A 209 5.76 24.80 -10.62
C THR A 209 5.65 25.66 -11.87
N ALA A 210 4.50 25.62 -12.53
CA ALA A 210 4.11 26.62 -13.51
C ALA A 210 3.85 27.93 -12.75
N GLY A 211 4.94 28.57 -12.32
CA GLY A 211 4.97 29.95 -11.87
C GLY A 211 5.10 30.84 -13.10
N GLY A 212 4.08 31.67 -13.32
CA GLY A 212 3.95 32.50 -14.50
C GLY A 212 5.03 33.57 -14.66
N LYS A 213 5.06 34.09 -15.88
CA LYS A 213 5.34 35.48 -16.19
C LYS A 213 4.31 35.94 -17.21
#